data_AF-A0A3C0Z838-F1
#
_entry.id   AF-A0A3C0Z838-F1
#
_cell.length_a   1.000
_cell.length_b   1.000
_cell.length_c   1.000
_cell.angle_alpha   90.00
_cell.angle_beta   90.00
_cell.angle_gamma   90.00
#
_symmetry.space_group_name_H-M   'P 1'
#
loop_
_entity.id
_entity.type
_entity.pdbx_description
1 polymer ?
#
loop_
_entity_poly.entity_id
_entity_poly.type
_entity_poly.pdbx_seq_one_letter_code
_entity_poly.pdbx_strand_id
1 'polypeptide(L)'
;MNRILALKFAFDRMIYDVHKVDYDPIKEIEAFWNHYALDAISANIIQLLSTYLDGSRGENRLLKDEEIQEFAIALYSALIAYCIVNHRHIDLSKMQLSAEAKARIEKELELSKKVAEFFGRLSK
;
A
#
# COMPACT_ATOMS: atom_id res chain seq x y z
N MET A 1 9.92 -4.98 23.92
CA MET A 1 10.47 -3.78 23.23
C MET A 1 9.33 -2.76 23.12
N ASN A 2 9.55 -1.48 23.45
CA ASN A 2 8.50 -0.45 23.37
C ASN A 2 7.97 -0.36 21.92
N ARG A 3 6.65 -0.46 21.71
CA ARG A 3 6.01 -0.48 20.38
C ARG A 3 6.44 0.71 19.50
N ILE A 4 6.59 1.89 20.09
CA ILE A 4 7.05 3.10 19.39
C ILE A 4 8.49 2.92 18.88
N LEU A 5 9.36 2.26 19.66
CA LEU A 5 10.72 1.98 19.23
C LEU A 5 10.77 0.94 18.11
N ALA A 6 9.89 -0.08 18.16
CA ALA A 6 9.78 -1.08 17.08
C ALA A 6 9.34 -0.44 15.76
N LEU A 7 8.36 0.46 15.82
CA LEU A 7 7.89 1.20 14.65
C LEU A 7 8.97 2.12 14.10
N LYS A 8 9.61 2.90 14.96
CA LYS A 8 10.73 3.79 14.56
C LYS A 8 11.85 2.98 13.90
N PHE A 9 12.24 1.86 14.50
CA PHE A 9 13.25 0.99 13.93
C PHE A 9 12.85 0.44 12.55
N ALA A 10 11.58 0.06 12.35
CA ALA A 10 11.09 -0.39 11.06
C ALA A 10 11.22 0.71 9.99
N PHE A 11 10.86 1.95 10.32
CA PHE A 11 11.02 3.10 9.42
C PHE A 11 12.48 3.42 9.11
N ASP A 12 13.34 3.50 10.13
CA ASP A 12 14.77 3.74 9.94
C ASP A 12 15.41 2.64 9.08
N ARG A 13 14.98 1.38 9.28
CA ARG A 13 15.44 0.25 8.47
C ARG A 13 15.00 0.34 7.02
N MET A 14 13.74 0.70 6.73
CA MET A 14 13.27 0.90 5.34
C MET A 14 14.11 1.94 4.61
N ILE A 15 14.41 3.06 5.28
CA ILE A 15 15.25 4.14 4.70
C ILE A 15 16.67 3.62 4.46
N TYR A 16 17.23 2.88 5.41
CA TYR A 16 18.54 2.27 5.23
C TYR A 16 18.59 1.29 4.05
N ASP A 17 17.57 0.44 3.90
CA ASP A 17 17.51 -0.60 2.87
C ASP A 17 17.55 -0.01 1.46
N VAL A 18 16.96 1.18 1.23
CA VAL A 18 17.04 1.93 -0.04
C VAL A 18 18.46 2.25 -0.49
N HIS A 19 19.40 2.39 0.45
CA HIS A 19 20.79 2.73 0.17
C HIS A 19 21.66 1.51 -0.12
N LYS A 20 21.11 0.30 0.00
CA LYS A 20 21.85 -0.92 -0.32
C LYS A 20 22.06 -1.05 -1.83
N VAL A 21 23.18 -1.68 -2.21
CA VAL A 21 23.57 -1.88 -3.62
C VAL A 21 22.59 -2.80 -4.35
N ASP A 22 22.00 -3.76 -3.63
CA ASP A 22 21.07 -4.77 -4.12
C ASP A 22 19.59 -4.38 -3.96
N TYR A 23 19.29 -3.14 -3.55
CA TYR A 23 17.92 -2.67 -3.43
C TYR A 23 17.25 -2.54 -4.80
N ASP A 24 16.18 -3.32 -5.00
CA ASP A 24 15.36 -3.28 -6.21
C ASP A 24 13.96 -2.71 -5.88
N PRO A 25 13.69 -1.44 -6.23
CA PRO A 25 12.39 -0.84 -5.97
C PRO A 25 11.26 -1.49 -6.79
N ILE A 26 11.54 -2.15 -7.92
CA ILE A 26 10.51 -2.87 -8.67
C ILE A 26 10.01 -4.05 -7.83
N LYS A 27 10.91 -4.76 -7.14
CA LYS A 27 10.54 -5.92 -6.29
C LYS A 27 9.69 -5.52 -5.10
N GLU A 28 9.96 -4.37 -4.49
CA GLU A 28 9.12 -3.83 -3.41
C GLU A 28 7.70 -3.51 -3.90
N ILE A 29 7.58 -2.88 -5.07
CA ILE A 29 6.27 -2.59 -5.68
C ILE A 29 5.55 -3.89 -6.05
N GLU A 30 6.25 -4.89 -6.60
CA GLU A 30 5.68 -6.20 -6.94
C GLU A 30 5.16 -6.91 -5.70
N ALA A 31 5.97 -6.96 -4.63
CA ALA A 31 5.58 -7.59 -3.38
C ALA A 31 4.28 -6.98 -2.84
N PHE A 32 4.17 -5.65 -2.85
CA PHE A 32 2.99 -4.95 -2.39
C PHE A 32 1.73 -5.31 -3.19
N TRP A 33 1.78 -5.19 -4.52
CA TRP A 33 0.62 -5.45 -5.37
C TRP A 33 0.27 -6.94 -5.50
N ASN A 34 1.23 -7.84 -5.32
CA ASN A 34 0.95 -9.26 -5.24
C ASN A 34 0.23 -9.61 -3.93
N HIS A 35 0.56 -8.93 -2.84
CA HIS A 35 0.01 -9.23 -1.52
C HIS A 35 -1.34 -8.56 -1.26
N TYR A 36 -1.50 -7.26 -1.58
CA TYR A 36 -2.70 -6.50 -1.23
C TYR A 36 -3.65 -6.28 -2.40
N ALA A 37 -4.93 -6.59 -2.17
CA ALA A 37 -6.04 -6.24 -3.04
C ALA A 37 -6.49 -4.78 -2.82
N LEU A 38 -7.06 -4.11 -3.82
CA LEU A 38 -7.39 -2.68 -3.69
C LEU A 38 -8.49 -2.42 -2.67
N ASP A 39 -9.46 -3.33 -2.54
CA ASP A 39 -10.47 -3.29 -1.49
C ASP A 39 -9.86 -3.40 -0.09
N ALA A 40 -8.89 -4.30 0.10
CA ALA A 40 -8.14 -4.43 1.34
C ALA A 40 -7.28 -3.19 1.62
N ILE A 41 -6.64 -2.62 0.60
CA ILE A 41 -5.89 -1.35 0.70
C ILE A 41 -6.84 -0.24 1.17
N SER A 42 -8.01 -0.10 0.53
CA SER A 42 -9.00 0.92 0.87
C SER A 42 -9.50 0.75 2.31
N ALA A 43 -9.85 -0.46 2.71
CA ALA A 43 -10.32 -0.75 4.07
C ALA A 43 -9.25 -0.43 5.11
N ASN A 44 -8.01 -0.86 4.89
CA ASN A 44 -6.90 -0.62 5.81
C ASN A 44 -6.51 0.86 5.90
N ILE A 45 -6.58 1.62 4.79
CA ILE A 45 -6.37 3.08 4.81
C ILE A 45 -7.47 3.78 5.62
N ILE A 46 -8.74 3.43 5.42
CA ILE A 46 -9.84 4.00 6.19
C ILE A 46 -9.64 3.72 7.67
N GLN A 47 -9.26 2.49 8.04
CA GLN A 47 -8.99 2.14 9.42
C GLN A 47 -7.80 2.89 10.03
N LEU A 48 -6.71 3.07 9.28
CA LEU A 48 -5.58 3.89 9.72
C LEU A 48 -6.02 5.34 10.00
N LEU A 49 -6.81 5.92 9.08
CA LEU A 49 -7.32 7.28 9.21
C LEU A 49 -8.31 7.42 10.37
N SER A 50 -9.24 6.49 10.52
CA SER A 50 -10.18 6.46 11.65
C SER A 50 -9.45 6.33 12.98
N THR A 51 -8.40 5.50 13.06
CA THR A 51 -7.59 5.37 14.29
C THR A 51 -6.92 6.69 14.67
N TYR A 52 -6.49 7.49 13.69
CA TYR A 52 -5.93 8.82 13.91
C TYR A 52 -6.99 9.84 14.32
N LEU A 53 -8.16 9.85 13.66
CA LEU A 53 -9.24 10.80 13.90
C LEU A 53 -10.00 10.54 15.22
N ASP A 54 -10.26 9.28 15.55
CA ASP A 54 -11.10 8.89 16.69
C ASP A 54 -10.35 8.92 18.03
N GLY A 55 -9.09 9.39 18.03
CA GLY A 55 -8.36 9.77 19.24
C GLY A 55 -8.55 8.78 20.39
N SER A 56 -8.18 7.51 20.17
CA SER A 56 -8.21 6.45 21.20
C SER A 56 -9.58 6.00 21.75
N ARG A 57 -10.71 6.29 21.10
CA ARG A 57 -12.03 5.83 21.60
C ARG A 57 -12.66 4.76 20.70
N GLY A 58 -12.61 3.50 21.15
CA GLY A 58 -13.47 2.45 20.58
C GLY A 58 -12.95 1.04 20.78
N GLU A 59 -13.57 0.30 21.71
CA GLU A 59 -13.28 -1.07 22.15
C GLU A 59 -13.50 -2.17 21.08
N ASN A 60 -13.62 -1.81 19.79
CA ASN A 60 -13.87 -2.75 18.69
C ASN A 60 -12.77 -2.72 17.62
N ARG A 61 -11.50 -2.78 18.03
CA ARG A 61 -10.37 -3.02 17.11
C ARG A 61 -10.39 -4.49 16.67
N LEU A 62 -11.20 -4.81 15.67
CA LEU A 62 -11.37 -6.16 15.13
C LEU A 62 -10.20 -6.63 14.23
N LEU A 63 -9.11 -5.86 14.13
CA LEU A 63 -7.83 -6.30 13.57
C LEU A 63 -6.75 -6.09 14.62
N LYS A 64 -5.86 -7.08 14.78
CA LYS A 64 -4.77 -6.99 15.76
C LYS A 64 -3.91 -5.81 15.34
N ASP A 65 -3.56 -4.91 16.27
CA ASP A 65 -2.73 -3.72 15.99
C ASP A 65 -1.49 -4.04 15.11
N GLU A 66 -1.00 -5.28 15.17
CA GLU A 66 0.07 -5.86 14.36
C GLU A 66 -0.22 -5.88 12.86
N GLU A 67 -1.40 -6.32 12.41
CA GLU A 67 -1.76 -6.43 10.98
C GLU A 67 -1.83 -5.04 10.32
N ILE A 68 -2.36 -4.06 11.05
CA ILE A 68 -2.42 -2.66 10.60
C ILE A 68 -1.03 -2.03 10.58
N GLN A 69 -0.18 -2.37 11.54
CA GLN A 69 1.21 -1.92 11.55
C GLN A 69 2.00 -2.52 10.38
N GLU A 70 1.83 -3.82 10.09
CA GLU A 70 2.42 -4.50 8.93
C GLU A 70 1.97 -3.86 7.62
N PHE A 71 0.66 -3.60 7.48
CA PHE A 71 0.13 -2.89 6.32
C PHE A 71 0.74 -1.50 6.16
N ALA A 72 0.84 -0.71 7.24
CA ALA A 72 1.44 0.61 7.19
C ALA A 72 2.90 0.55 6.72
N ILE A 73 3.69 -0.38 7.26
CA ILE A 73 5.08 -0.62 6.86
C ILE A 73 5.18 -0.97 5.37
N ALA A 74 4.34 -1.89 4.89
CA ALA A 74 4.33 -2.30 3.49
C ALA A 74 3.92 -1.15 2.56
N LEU A 75 2.91 -0.37 2.94
CA LEU A 75 2.46 0.79 2.19
C LEU A 75 3.56 1.85 2.09
N TYR A 76 4.23 2.18 3.20
CA TYR A 76 5.33 3.14 3.20
C TYR A 76 6.52 2.67 2.36
N SER A 77 6.88 1.39 2.44
CA SER A 77 7.94 0.79 1.61
C SER A 77 7.62 0.94 0.11
N ALA A 78 6.39 0.61 -0.28
CA ALA A 78 5.94 0.74 -1.66
C ALA A 78 5.95 2.20 -2.15
N LEU A 79 5.52 3.17 -1.32
CA LEU A 79 5.56 4.60 -1.65
C LEU A 79 6.99 5.09 -1.86
N ILE A 80 7.93 4.70 -1.00
CA ILE A 80 9.35 5.02 -1.15
C ILE A 80 9.90 4.43 -2.46
N ALA A 81 9.57 3.16 -2.74
CA ALA A 81 9.98 2.50 -3.97
C ALA A 81 9.46 3.22 -5.23
N TYR A 82 8.20 3.65 -5.24
CA TYR A 82 7.64 4.48 -6.32
C TYR A 82 8.37 5.81 -6.49
N CYS A 83 8.68 6.49 -5.39
CA CYS A 83 9.47 7.72 -5.43
C CYS A 83 10.86 7.49 -6.06
N ILE A 84 11.51 6.38 -5.71
CA ILE A 84 12.84 6.03 -6.25
C ILE A 84 12.74 5.68 -7.74
N VAL A 85 11.77 4.88 -8.15
CA VAL A 85 11.51 4.56 -9.56
C VAL A 85 11.34 5.82 -10.37
N ASN A 86 10.49 6.73 -9.90
CA ASN A 86 10.25 8.00 -10.57
C ASN A 86 11.52 8.87 -10.62
N HIS A 87 12.24 9.00 -9.50
CA HIS A 87 13.45 9.80 -9.43
C HIS A 87 14.60 9.26 -10.30
N ARG A 88 14.74 7.95 -10.40
CA ARG A 88 15.78 7.27 -11.19
C ARG A 88 15.33 6.94 -12.61
N HIS A 89 14.12 7.35 -13.02
CA HIS A 89 13.51 7.05 -14.31
C HIS A 89 13.54 5.55 -14.66
N ILE A 90 13.28 4.70 -13.66
CA ILE A 90 13.25 3.24 -13.84
C ILE A 90 11.98 2.88 -14.60
N ASP A 91 12.14 2.02 -15.60
CA ASP A 91 11.04 1.53 -16.42
C ASP A 91 10.20 0.49 -15.68
N LEU A 92 8.97 0.87 -15.32
CA LEU A 92 7.98 -0.01 -14.67
C LEU A 92 7.37 -1.06 -15.59
N SER A 93 7.55 -0.97 -16.92
CA SER A 93 7.00 -1.98 -17.84
C SER A 93 7.59 -3.38 -17.61
N LYS A 94 8.74 -3.45 -16.94
CA LYS A 94 9.43 -4.70 -16.58
C LYS A 94 8.85 -5.41 -15.36
N MET A 95 7.86 -4.79 -14.70
CA MET A 95 7.23 -5.32 -13.50
C MET A 95 6.48 -6.64 -13.78
N GLN A 96 6.71 -7.63 -12.93
CA GLN A 96 6.12 -8.96 -13.00
C GLN A 96 5.15 -9.17 -11.85
N LEU A 97 3.90 -8.80 -12.09
CA LEU A 97 2.78 -9.16 -11.22
C LEU A 97 2.37 -10.62 -11.42
N SER A 98 1.90 -11.26 -10.34
CA SER A 98 1.31 -12.59 -10.39
C SER A 98 0.05 -12.60 -11.27
N ALA A 99 -0.34 -13.77 -11.76
CA ALA A 99 -1.55 -13.90 -12.58
C ALA A 99 -2.80 -13.49 -11.81
N GLU A 100 -2.86 -13.85 -10.53
CA GLU A 100 -3.94 -13.49 -9.60
C GLU A 100 -4.00 -11.98 -9.38
N ALA A 101 -2.85 -11.33 -9.17
CA ALA A 101 -2.77 -9.89 -8.98
C ALA A 101 -3.23 -9.14 -10.25
N LYS A 102 -2.78 -9.59 -11.43
CA LYS A 102 -3.20 -9.01 -12.73
C LYS A 102 -4.70 -9.12 -12.94
N ALA A 103 -5.27 -10.31 -12.75
CA ALA A 103 -6.69 -10.55 -12.94
C ALA A 103 -7.55 -9.70 -11.99
N ARG A 104 -7.10 -9.55 -10.74
CA ARG A 104 -7.75 -8.71 -9.74
C ARG A 104 -7.73 -7.23 -10.14
N ILE A 105 -6.56 -6.70 -10.50
CA ILE A 105 -6.39 -5.29 -10.90
C ILE A 105 -7.23 -4.96 -12.14
N GLU A 106 -7.26 -5.85 -13.13
CA GLU A 106 -8.06 -5.67 -14.35
C GLU A 106 -9.57 -5.60 -14.03
N LYS A 107 -10.05 -6.51 -13.18
CA LYS A 107 -11.46 -6.51 -12.74
C LYS A 107 -11.83 -5.23 -11.99
N GLU A 108 -10.95 -4.77 -11.10
CA GLU A 108 -11.15 -3.54 -10.32
C GLU A 108 -11.15 -2.30 -11.23
N LEU A 109 -10.25 -2.23 -12.21
CA LEU A 109 -10.19 -1.16 -13.20
C LEU A 109 -11.49 -1.07 -13.99
N GLU A 110 -11.99 -2.20 -14.49
CA GLU A 110 -13.25 -2.27 -15.23
C GLU A 110 -14.45 -1.85 -14.38
N LEU A 111 -14.48 -2.21 -13.10
CA LEU A 111 -15.52 -1.77 -12.18
C LEU A 111 -15.46 -0.26 -11.92
N SER A 112 -14.27 0.27 -11.61
CA SER A 112 -14.04 1.68 -11.36
C SER A 112 -14.45 2.54 -12.57
N LYS A 113 -14.09 2.09 -13.77
CA LYS A 113 -14.51 2.73 -15.02
C LYS A 113 -16.02 2.78 -15.17
N LYS A 114 -16.74 1.67 -14.94
CA LYS A 114 -18.21 1.63 -15.00
C LYS A 114 -18.86 2.59 -14.00
N VAL A 115 -18.32 2.67 -12.79
CA VAL A 115 -18.80 3.60 -11.75
C VAL A 115 -18.58 5.05 -12.19
N ALA A 116 -17.38 5.39 -12.66
CA ALA A 116 -17.06 6.72 -13.15
C ALA A 116 -17.93 7.14 -14.33
N GLU A 117 -18.15 6.25 -15.29
CA GLU A 117 -19.04 6.49 -16.43
C GLU A 117 -20.50 6.70 -16.01
N PHE A 118 -21.00 5.91 -15.06
CA PHE A 118 -22.35 6.06 -14.53
C PHE A 118 -22.56 7.44 -13.90
N PHE A 119 -21.70 7.84 -12.97
CA PHE A 119 -21.82 9.15 -12.32
C PHE A 119 -21.55 10.31 -13.29
N GLY A 120 -20.66 10.13 -14.26
CA GLY A 120 -20.41 11.09 -15.32
C GLY A 120 -21.63 11.34 -16.23
N ARG A 121 -22.51 10.33 -16.42
CA ARG A 121 -23.78 10.49 -17.13
C ARG A 121 -24.82 11.26 -16.30
N LEU A 122 -24.83 11.08 -14.98
CA LEU A 122 -25.77 11.77 -14.08
C LEU A 122 -25.40 13.24 -13.82
N SER A 123 -24.14 13.61 -14.08
CA SER A 123 -23.61 14.95 -13.86
C SER A 123 -23.68 15.84 -15.12
N LYS A 124 -24.31 15.35 -16.20
CA LYS A 124 -24.62 16.09 -17.43
C LYS A 124 -26.13 16.30 -17.53
#